data_AF-A0A154MK63-F1
#
_entry.id   AF-A0A154MK63-F1
#
_cell.length_a   1.000
_cell.length_b   1.000
_cell.length_c   1.000
_cell.angle_alpha   90.00
_cell.angle_beta   90.00
_cell.angle_gamma   90.00
#
_symmetry.space_group_name_H-M   'P 1'
#
loop_
_entity.id
_entity.type
_entity.pdbx_description
1 polymer ?
#
loop_
_entity_poly.entity_id
_entity_poly.type
_entity_poly.pdbx_seq_one_letter_code
_entity_poly.pdbx_strand_id
1 'polypeptide(L)' 'MSVETHKPDDIVGDVTVWLANEFSAKLSPVAVGAIVRATHRDLDGQIVREALGEMLHRLARHRIMRLVQVL' A
#
# COMPACT_ATOMS: atom_id res chain seq x y z
N MET A 1 -25.60 4.28 12.13
CA MET A 1 -24.51 4.45 11.16
C MET A 1 -23.43 3.45 11.51
N SER A 2 -23.65 2.19 11.14
CA SER A 2 -22.63 1.15 11.32
C SER A 2 -21.66 1.32 10.16
N VAL A 3 -20.48 1.85 10.45
CA VAL A 3 -19.35 1.75 9.53
C VAL A 3 -19.11 0.27 9.32
N GLU A 4 -19.57 -0.24 8.19
CA GLU A 4 -19.17 -1.55 7.71
C GLU A 4 -17.64 -1.53 7.69
N THR A 5 -17.05 -2.24 8.63
CA THR A 5 -15.63 -2.54 8.61
C THR A 5 -15.42 -3.33 7.35
N HIS A 6 -15.09 -2.64 6.26
CA HIS A 6 -14.51 -3.25 5.08
C HIS A 6 -13.46 -4.21 5.62
N LYS A 7 -13.61 -5.50 5.32
CA LYS A 7 -12.53 -6.44 5.61
C LYS A 7 -11.26 -5.78 5.08
N PRO A 8 -10.14 -5.82 5.81
CA PRO A 8 -8.84 -5.45 5.27
C PRO A 8 -8.50 -6.48 4.20
N ASP A 9 -9.26 -6.46 3.11
CA ASP A 9 -9.13 -7.30 1.94
C ASP A 9 -7.70 -7.09 1.45
N ASP A 10 -7.08 -8.22 1.19
CA ASP A 10 -5.66 -8.50 1.17
C ASP A 10 -4.83 -7.43 0.44
N ILE A 11 -4.43 -6.36 1.14
CA ILE A 11 -3.60 -5.27 0.60
C ILE A 11 -2.32 -5.84 -0.04
N VAL A 12 -1.80 -6.93 0.53
CA VAL A 12 -0.66 -7.66 -0.03
C VAL A 12 -1.04 -8.31 -1.36
N GLY A 13 -2.21 -8.93 -1.46
CA GLY A 13 -2.80 -9.44 -2.69
C GLY A 13 -2.96 -8.37 -3.78
N ASP A 14 -3.59 -7.24 -3.45
CA ASP A 14 -3.83 -6.15 -4.41
C ASP A 14 -2.53 -5.54 -4.95
N VAL A 15 -1.57 -5.28 -4.06
CA VAL A 15 -0.24 -4.78 -4.43
C VAL A 15 0.51 -5.81 -5.28
N THR A 16 0.37 -7.10 -4.96
CA THR A 16 0.98 -8.18 -5.75
C THR A 16 0.42 -8.21 -7.18
N VAL A 17 -0.89 -8.08 -7.36
CA VAL A 17 -1.52 -8.07 -8.69
C VAL A 17 -1.03 -6.87 -9.51
N TRP A 18 -1.00 -5.69 -8.91
CA TRP A 18 -0.56 -4.47 -9.59
C TRP A 18 0.91 -4.56 -10.04
N LEU A 19 1.81 -4.96 -9.13
CA LEU A 19 3.23 -5.12 -9.44
C LEU A 19 3.51 -6.28 -10.42
N ALA A 20 2.73 -7.37 -10.35
CA ALA A 20 2.89 -8.48 -11.28
C ALA A 20 2.55 -8.06 -12.72
N ASN A 21 1.56 -7.18 -12.89
CA ASN A 21 1.25 -6.60 -14.19
C ASN A 21 2.36 -5.64 -14.65
N GLU A 22 2.81 -4.73 -13.78
CA GLU A 22 3.85 -3.74 -14.09
C GLU A 22 5.19 -4.40 -14.49
N PHE A 23 5.60 -5.44 -13.77
CA PHE A 23 6.88 -6.11 -13.96
C PHE A 23 6.80 -7.41 -14.77
N SER A 24 5.66 -7.69 -15.42
CA SER A 24 5.39 -8.93 -16.16
C SER A 24 6.44 -9.29 -17.22
N ALA A 25 7.08 -8.28 -17.83
CA ALA A 25 8.15 -8.47 -18.82
C ALA A 25 9.49 -8.94 -18.22
N LYS A 26 9.67 -8.84 -16.90
CA LYS A 26 10.96 -9.05 -16.21
C LYS A 26 10.88 -10.05 -15.06
N LEU A 27 9.72 -10.17 -14.41
CA LEU A 27 9.53 -10.98 -13.21
C LEU A 27 8.28 -11.84 -13.32
N SER A 28 8.36 -13.07 -12.80
CA SER A 28 7.19 -13.93 -12.67
C SER A 28 6.28 -13.44 -11.54
N PRO A 29 4.95 -13.66 -11.62
CA PRO A 29 4.02 -13.30 -10.54
C PRO A 29 4.39 -13.93 -9.19
N VAL A 30 5.00 -15.13 -9.22
CA VAL A 30 5.49 -15.84 -8.02
C VAL A 30 6.65 -15.07 -7.36
N ALA A 31 7.59 -14.56 -8.16
CA ALA A 31 8.71 -13.76 -7.66
C ALA A 31 8.20 -12.42 -7.09
N VAL A 32 7.28 -11.75 -7.78
CA VAL A 32 6.66 -10.52 -7.29
C VAL A 32 5.94 -10.76 -5.95
N GLY A 33 5.12 -11.80 -5.85
CA GLY A 33 4.42 -12.11 -4.59
C GLY A 33 5.37 -12.43 -3.43
N ALA A 34 6.51 -13.07 -3.70
CA ALA A 34 7.52 -13.33 -2.67
C ALA A 34 8.16 -12.03 -2.16
N ILE A 35 8.47 -11.10 -3.06
CA ILE A 35 9.02 -9.78 -2.74
C ILE A 35 8.01 -8.97 -1.92
N VAL A 36 6.75 -8.87 -2.36
CA VAL A 36 5.72 -8.10 -1.65
C VAL A 36 5.50 -8.62 -0.23
N ARG A 37 5.47 -9.94 -0.02
CA ARG A 37 5.36 -10.54 1.32
C ARG A 37 6.60 -10.32 2.19
N ALA A 38 7.80 -10.30 1.60
CA ALA A 38 9.02 -9.96 2.33
C ALA A 38 8.98 -8.50 2.78
N THR A 39 8.70 -7.58 1.86
CA THR A 39 8.52 -6.15 2.16
C THR A 39 7.44 -5.93 3.22
N HIS A 40 6.30 -6.62 3.15
CA HIS A 40 5.27 -6.51 4.17
C HIS A 40 5.78 -6.94 5.55
N ARG A 41 6.51 -8.05 5.65
CA ARG A 41 7.12 -8.50 6.92
C ARG A 41 8.21 -7.56 7.43
N ASP A 42 8.96 -6.92 6.53
CA ASP A 42 9.96 -5.94 6.94
C ASP A 42 9.30 -4.67 7.49
N LEU A 43 8.16 -4.25 6.94
CA LEU A 43 7.37 -3.13 7.43
C LEU A 43 6.59 -3.48 8.71
N ASP A 44 6.08 -4.71 8.80
CA ASP A 44 5.36 -5.26 9.93
C ASP A 44 6.33 -5.49 11.10
N GLY A 45 6.41 -4.51 11.99
CA GLY A 45 7.34 -4.48 13.12
C GLY A 45 8.43 -3.40 13.05
N GLN A 46 8.61 -2.72 11.91
CA GLN A 46 9.53 -1.58 11.78
C GLN A 46 8.83 -0.21 11.71
N ILE A 47 7.53 -0.17 11.37
CA ILE A 47 6.75 1.07 11.48
C ILE A 47 6.24 1.19 12.91
N VAL A 48 6.95 1.99 13.72
CA VAL A 48 6.42 2.47 15.00
C VAL A 48 5.04 3.06 14.72
N ARG A 49 4.00 2.65 15.44
CA ARG A 49 2.60 3.00 15.14
C ARG A 49 2.39 4.53 15.02
N GLU A 50 3.18 5.30 15.76
CA GLU A 50 3.24 6.77 15.67
C GLU A 50 3.77 7.29 14.32
N ALA A 51 4.77 6.62 13.72
CA ALA A 51 5.33 6.98 12.42
C ALA A 51 4.34 6.73 11.27
N LEU A 52 3.46 5.72 11.39
CA LEU A 52 2.41 5.45 10.41
C LEU A 52 1.41 6.60 10.33
N GLY A 53 1.01 7.14 11.48
CA GLY A 53 0.08 8.28 11.54
C GLY A 53 0.65 9.53 10.87
N GLU A 54 1.93 9.82 11.11
CA GLU A 54 2.60 10.97 10.49
C GLU A 54 2.79 10.78 8.97
N MET A 55 3.18 9.58 8.54
CA MET A 55 3.38 9.27 7.12
C MET A 55 2.06 9.29 6.35
N LEU A 56 0.97 8.78 6.96
CA LEU A 56 -0.39 8.87 6.44
C LEU A 56 -0.85 10.33 6.32
N HIS A 57 -0.63 11.14 7.36
CA HIS A 57 -0.98 12.56 7.36
C HIS A 57 -0.26 13.32 6.24
N ARG A 58 1.06 13.14 6.10
CA ARG A 58 1.87 13.79 5.06
C ARG A 58 1.41 13.40 3.66
N LEU A 59 1.16 12.10 3.43
CA LEU A 59 0.72 11.61 2.13
C LEU A 59 -0.70 12.08 1.78
N ALA A 60 -1.63 12.02 2.73
CA ALA A 60 -2.99 12.50 2.54
C ALA A 60 -3.02 14.00 2.22
N ARG A 61 -2.27 14.82 2.97
CA ARG A 61 -2.15 16.26 2.73
C ARG A 61 -1.62 16.57 1.33
N HIS A 62 -0.59 15.85 0.89
CA HIS A 62 -0.04 16.03 -0.45
C HIS A 62 -1.06 15.69 -1.55
N ARG A 63 -1.83 14.61 -1.40
CA ARG A 63 -2.90 14.23 -2.35
C ARG A 63 -4.01 15.27 -2.40
N ILE A 64 -4.45 15.78 -1.24
CA ILE A 64 -5.48 16.83 -1.14
C ILE A 64 -5.00 18.10 -1.82
N MET A 65 -3.76 18.53 -1.58
CA MET A 65 -3.19 19.72 -2.23
C MET A 65 -3.22 19.60 -3.76
N ARG A 66 -2.87 18.43 -4.31
CA ARG A 66 -2.94 18.23 -5.76
C ARG A 66 -4.37 18.30 -6.31
N LEU A 67 -5.36 17.84 -5.56
CA LEU A 67 -6.77 17.92 -5.98
C LEU A 67 -7.31 19.35 -5.90
N VAL A 68 -6.95 20.08 -4.84
CA VAL A 68 -7.38 21.48 -4.64
C VAL A 68 -6.71 22.43 -5.63
N GLN A 69 -5.49 22.15 -6.11
CA GLN A 69 -4.81 22.97 -7.12
C GLN A 69 -5.36 22.80 -8.55
N VAL A 70 -6.22 21.80 -8.79
CA VAL A 70 -6.79 21.50 -10.11
C VAL A 70 -8.24 22.01 -10.22
N LEU A 71 -8.84 22.49 -9.12
CA LEU A 71 -10.15 23.15 -9.05
C LEU A 71 -9.98 24.67 -9.06
#